data_AF-A0A813GSJ3-F1
#
_entry.id   AF-A0A813GSJ3-F1
#
_cell.length_a   1.000
_cell.length_b   1.000
_cell.length_c   1.000
_cell.angle_alpha   90.00
_cell.angle_beta   90.00
_cell.angle_gamma   90.00
#
_symmetry.space_group_name_H-M   'P 1'
#
loop_
_entity.id
_entity.type
_entity.pdbx_description
1 polymer ?
#
loop_
_entity_poly.entity_id
_entity_poly.type
_entity_poly.pdbx_seq_one_letter_code
_entity_poly.pdbx_strand_id
1 'polypeptide(L)'
;LNRSRTVAGHAGNQLQIWLGSIKLDNAFPTQESLRQLLYGSESASAEEADVIAVFMTDLQLNNENVNSLRYMLKKVLRDSEDYIVNESDRNLLIRYIPAQLVKPGEGGHGGRYMSMSVAVHRRHVRCRDDVNGGFECFPTPVMLSCKSPRKNVLQPSFKGIMAQVVHLRSEHREMELLLLGANLDTQ
;
A
#
# COMPACT_ATOMS: atom_id res chain seq x y z
N LEU A 1 -7.10 6.93 -10.87
CA LEU A 1 -7.42 5.88 -11.87
C LEU A 1 -7.34 4.54 -11.15
N ASN A 2 -8.47 3.90 -10.89
CA ASN A 2 -8.51 2.55 -10.30
C ASN A 2 -8.65 1.54 -11.42
N ARG A 3 -7.93 0.42 -11.33
CA ARG A 3 -8.03 -0.67 -12.31
C ARG A 3 -7.97 -1.98 -11.56
N SER A 4 -9.04 -2.78 -11.68
CA SER A 4 -8.94 -4.21 -11.42
C SER A 4 -8.20 -4.83 -12.61
N ARG A 5 -7.11 -5.55 -12.34
CA ARG A 5 -6.36 -6.26 -13.37
C ARG A 5 -6.24 -7.71 -12.96
N THR A 6 -6.63 -8.56 -13.87
CA THR A 6 -6.29 -9.95 -13.78
C THR A 6 -4.90 -10.19 -14.36
N VAL A 7 -4.03 -10.87 -13.60
CA VAL A 7 -2.76 -11.38 -14.12
C VAL A 7 -2.90 -12.88 -14.35
N ALA A 8 -2.80 -13.30 -15.62
CA ALA A 8 -2.82 -14.71 -15.99
C ALA A 8 -1.47 -15.36 -15.66
N GLY A 9 -1.45 -16.28 -14.70
CA GLY A 9 -0.34 -17.21 -14.53
C GLY A 9 -0.35 -18.27 -15.63
N HIS A 10 0.82 -18.71 -16.09
CA HIS A 10 0.93 -19.86 -17.01
C HIS A 10 0.56 -21.17 -16.29
N ALA A 11 -0.75 -21.42 -16.13
CA ALA A 11 -1.45 -22.64 -15.70
C ALA A 11 -2.59 -22.29 -14.72
N GLY A 12 -3.79 -22.07 -15.25
CA GLY A 12 -5.08 -22.33 -14.57
C GLY A 12 -5.53 -21.44 -13.41
N ASN A 13 -4.65 -20.92 -12.56
CA ASN A 13 -5.03 -20.09 -11.42
C ASN A 13 -4.78 -18.61 -11.72
N GLN A 14 -5.89 -17.92 -11.96
CA GLN A 14 -5.96 -16.52 -12.33
C GLN A 14 -5.90 -15.65 -11.07
N LEU A 15 -4.83 -14.84 -10.90
CA LEU A 15 -4.67 -13.95 -9.74
C LEU A 15 -5.41 -12.63 -10.00
N GLN A 16 -6.31 -12.25 -9.09
CA GLN A 16 -7.04 -11.00 -9.12
C GLN A 16 -6.30 -9.95 -8.30
N ILE A 17 -5.76 -8.93 -8.97
CA ILE A 17 -5.03 -7.84 -8.33
C ILE A 17 -5.81 -6.54 -8.51
N TRP A 18 -6.11 -5.88 -7.40
CA TRP A 18 -6.70 -4.56 -7.39
C TRP A 18 -5.63 -3.50 -7.05
N LEU A 19 -5.52 -2.48 -7.90
CA LEU A 19 -4.57 -1.39 -7.73
C LEU A 19 -5.28 -0.04 -7.70
N GLY A 20 -5.05 0.70 -6.63
CA GLY A 20 -5.53 2.07 -6.44
C GLY A 20 -4.37 3.04 -6.23
N SER A 21 -4.51 4.24 -6.79
CA SER A 21 -3.54 5.32 -6.62
C SER A 21 -4.26 6.62 -6.31
N ILE A 22 -3.81 7.32 -5.27
CA ILE A 22 -4.39 8.58 -4.78
C ILE A 22 -3.28 9.61 -4.63
N LYS A 23 -3.45 10.78 -5.24
CA LYS A 23 -2.66 11.97 -4.92
C LYS A 23 -3.47 12.80 -3.94
N LEU A 24 -2.93 13.02 -2.74
CA LEU A 24 -3.67 13.66 -1.66
C LEU A 24 -3.52 15.17 -1.65
N ASP A 25 -2.49 15.74 -2.28
CA ASP A 25 -2.21 17.18 -2.26
C ASP A 25 -2.26 17.79 -0.84
N ASN A 26 -1.70 17.05 0.14
CA ASN A 26 -1.73 17.33 1.58
C ASN A 26 -3.09 17.19 2.29
N ALA A 27 -4.11 16.65 1.62
CA ALA A 27 -5.38 16.26 2.25
C ALA A 27 -5.27 14.92 3.00
N PHE A 28 -6.28 14.61 3.82
CA PHE A 28 -6.38 13.34 4.55
C PHE A 28 -7.43 12.43 3.94
N PRO A 29 -7.10 11.16 3.60
CA PRO A 29 -8.10 10.22 3.16
C PRO A 29 -9.03 9.89 4.34
N THR A 30 -10.35 9.99 4.13
CA THR A 30 -11.33 9.47 5.10
C THR A 30 -11.55 7.98 4.87
N GLN A 31 -12.01 7.27 5.90
CA GLN A 31 -12.40 5.86 5.75
C GLN A 31 -13.49 5.69 4.68
N GLU A 32 -14.47 6.60 4.63
CA GLU A 32 -15.55 6.55 3.65
C GLU A 32 -15.02 6.75 2.23
N SER A 33 -14.15 7.75 2.01
CA SER A 33 -13.53 7.97 0.70
C SER A 33 -12.74 6.75 0.22
N LEU A 34 -12.04 6.05 1.12
CA LEU A 34 -11.33 4.82 0.79
C LEU A 34 -12.27 3.63 0.55
N ARG A 35 -13.38 3.50 1.30
CA ARG A 35 -14.40 2.47 1.03
C ARG A 35 -15.04 2.69 -0.34
N GLN A 36 -15.38 3.93 -0.68
CA GLN A 36 -15.89 4.29 -2.00
C GLN A 36 -14.84 4.02 -3.10
N LEU A 37 -13.56 4.28 -2.83
CA LEU A 37 -12.49 3.96 -3.76
C LEU A 37 -12.41 2.46 -4.05
N LEU A 38 -12.51 1.63 -3.01
CA LEU A 38 -12.37 0.17 -3.09
C LEU A 38 -13.62 -0.51 -3.68
N TYR A 39 -14.82 -0.05 -3.30
CA TYR A 39 -16.06 -0.81 -3.52
C TYR A 39 -17.19 0.01 -4.17
N GLY A 40 -16.98 1.30 -4.43
CA GLY A 40 -18.00 2.18 -5.00
C GLY A 40 -18.28 1.95 -6.49
N SER A 41 -17.55 1.04 -7.14
CA SER A 41 -17.71 0.70 -8.55
C SER A 41 -17.92 -0.80 -8.70
N GLU A 42 -19.05 -1.20 -9.28
CA GLU A 42 -19.34 -2.61 -9.58
C GLU A 42 -18.35 -3.22 -10.58
N SER A 43 -17.83 -2.42 -11.53
CA SER A 43 -16.91 -2.88 -12.57
C SER A 43 -15.43 -2.79 -12.19
N ALA A 44 -15.10 -2.14 -11.08
CA ALA A 44 -13.72 -1.94 -10.61
C ALA A 44 -13.60 -2.11 -9.08
N SER A 45 -14.39 -3.02 -8.51
CA SER A 45 -14.39 -3.35 -7.09
C SER A 45 -13.12 -4.12 -6.70
N ALA A 46 -12.67 -3.91 -5.46
CA ALA A 46 -11.63 -4.68 -4.78
C ALA A 46 -12.18 -5.93 -4.07
N GLU A 47 -13.49 -6.19 -4.18
CA GLU A 47 -14.15 -7.36 -3.62
C GLU A 47 -13.53 -8.65 -4.16
N GLU A 48 -13.28 -9.62 -3.27
CA GLU A 48 -12.64 -10.90 -3.57
C GLU A 48 -11.24 -10.85 -4.23
N ALA A 49 -10.61 -9.67 -4.30
CA ALA A 49 -9.28 -9.54 -4.86
C ALA A 49 -8.24 -10.31 -4.03
N ASP A 50 -7.35 -11.03 -4.69
CA ASP A 50 -6.27 -11.77 -4.02
C ASP A 50 -5.23 -10.83 -3.41
N VAL A 51 -4.98 -9.71 -4.09
CA VAL A 51 -4.06 -8.67 -3.65
C VAL A 51 -4.70 -7.31 -3.89
N ILE A 52 -4.73 -6.49 -2.85
CA ILE A 52 -5.20 -5.10 -2.91
C ILE A 52 -4.02 -4.21 -2.56
N ALA A 53 -3.67 -3.27 -3.43
CA ALA A 53 -2.64 -2.28 -3.15
C ALA A 53 -3.17 -0.86 -3.34
N VAL A 54 -3.02 -0.03 -2.31
CA VAL A 54 -3.37 1.39 -2.32
C VAL A 54 -2.09 2.21 -2.18
N PHE A 55 -1.76 2.90 -3.26
CA PHE A 55 -0.63 3.82 -3.30
C PHE A 55 -1.10 5.26 -3.07
N MET A 56 -0.48 5.96 -2.13
CA MET A 56 -0.82 7.34 -1.77
C MET A 56 0.40 8.25 -1.85
N THR A 57 0.28 9.38 -2.55
CA THR A 57 1.32 10.41 -2.66
C THR A 57 0.87 11.71 -2.01
N ASP A 58 1.85 12.55 -1.67
CA ASP A 58 1.62 13.84 -0.99
C ASP A 58 0.85 13.69 0.33
N LEU A 59 1.11 12.59 1.05
CA LEU A 59 0.57 12.34 2.38
C LEU A 59 1.33 13.19 3.41
N GLN A 60 0.64 14.03 4.17
CA GLN A 60 1.24 14.79 5.26
C GLN A 60 1.05 14.03 6.59
N LEU A 61 2.13 13.75 7.32
CA LEU A 61 2.03 13.13 8.65
C LEU A 61 2.55 14.08 9.73
N ASN A 62 1.72 14.30 10.74
CA ASN A 62 2.02 15.10 11.93
C ASN A 62 1.43 14.44 13.19
N ASN A 63 1.69 15.01 14.36
CA ASN A 63 1.21 14.45 15.63
C ASN A 63 -0.32 14.44 15.77
N GLU A 64 -1.03 15.29 15.04
CA GLU A 64 -2.49 15.43 15.10
C GLU A 64 -3.18 14.33 14.28
N ASN A 65 -2.62 13.97 13.12
CA ASN A 65 -3.26 13.07 12.16
C ASN A 65 -2.72 11.63 12.19
N VAL A 66 -1.53 11.39 12.76
CA VAL A 66 -0.87 10.08 12.65
C VAL A 66 -1.74 8.95 13.21
N ASN A 67 -2.49 9.21 14.28
CA ASN A 67 -3.34 8.20 14.91
C ASN A 67 -4.54 7.80 14.05
N SER A 68 -5.14 8.74 13.32
CA SER A 68 -6.29 8.44 12.45
C SER A 68 -5.86 7.60 11.25
N LEU A 69 -4.63 7.82 10.76
CA LEU A 69 -4.05 7.16 9.58
C LEU A 69 -3.44 5.78 9.84
N ARG A 70 -3.40 5.31 11.08
CA ARG A 70 -2.98 3.94 11.40
C ARG A 70 -4.00 2.93 10.92
N TYR A 71 -3.53 1.83 10.33
CA TYR A 71 -4.36 0.71 9.87
C TYR A 71 -5.46 1.11 8.87
N MET A 72 -5.18 2.08 8.00
CA MET A 72 -6.22 2.66 7.15
C MET A 72 -6.81 1.65 6.19
N LEU A 73 -5.99 0.85 5.50
CA LEU A 73 -6.49 -0.19 4.62
C LEU A 73 -7.25 -1.25 5.43
N LYS A 74 -6.69 -1.71 6.56
CA LYS A 74 -7.37 -2.71 7.41
C LYS A 74 -8.77 -2.26 7.86
N LYS A 75 -8.94 -0.99 8.25
CA LYS A 75 -10.22 -0.42 8.72
C LYS A 75 -11.30 -0.30 7.63
N VAL A 76 -10.91 -0.31 6.36
CA VAL A 76 -11.85 -0.08 5.25
C VAL A 76 -12.17 -1.34 4.46
N LEU A 77 -11.38 -2.41 4.61
CA LEU A 77 -11.70 -3.73 4.06
C LEU A 77 -13.01 -4.26 4.66
N ARG A 78 -13.90 -4.81 3.83
CA ARG A 78 -15.16 -5.44 4.29
C ARG A 78 -14.88 -6.64 5.19
N ASP A 79 -14.01 -7.54 4.73
CA ASP A 79 -13.63 -8.77 5.43
C ASP A 79 -12.15 -8.72 5.83
N SER A 80 -11.80 -7.72 6.64
CA SER A 80 -10.39 -7.45 6.99
C SER A 80 -9.65 -8.63 7.61
N GLU A 81 -10.39 -9.57 8.22
CA GLU A 81 -9.81 -10.79 8.73
C GLU A 81 -9.38 -11.71 7.58
N ASP A 82 -10.01 -11.74 6.42
CA ASP A 82 -9.53 -12.64 5.35
C ASP A 82 -8.24 -12.17 4.68
N TYR A 83 -7.67 -11.06 5.13
CA TYR A 83 -6.46 -10.47 4.57
C TYR A 83 -5.32 -10.34 5.60
N ILE A 84 -4.10 -10.53 5.11
CA ILE A 84 -2.87 -10.13 5.79
C ILE A 84 -2.45 -8.77 5.22
N VAL A 85 -2.25 -7.78 6.09
CA VAL A 85 -1.92 -6.41 5.69
C VAL A 85 -0.49 -6.05 6.08
N ASN A 86 0.22 -5.36 5.20
CA ASN A 86 1.57 -4.87 5.50
C ASN A 86 1.57 -3.77 6.58
N GLU A 87 0.42 -3.16 6.85
CA GLU A 87 0.21 -2.24 7.97
C GLU A 87 0.47 -2.92 9.33
N SER A 88 0.46 -4.25 9.42
CA SER A 88 0.77 -4.97 10.66
C SER A 88 2.25 -5.32 10.82
N ASP A 89 3.10 -4.96 9.85
CA ASP A 89 4.55 -5.21 9.91
C ASP A 89 5.16 -4.46 11.10
N ARG A 90 5.96 -5.20 11.88
CA ARG A 90 6.58 -4.67 13.09
C ARG A 90 7.74 -3.73 12.79
N ASN A 91 8.32 -3.83 11.59
CA ASN A 91 9.50 -3.11 11.14
C ASN A 91 9.18 -1.78 10.45
N LEU A 92 7.90 -1.38 10.39
CA LEU A 92 7.51 -0.08 9.84
C LEU A 92 8.12 1.07 10.67
N LEU A 93 8.70 2.04 9.97
CA LEU A 93 9.25 3.27 10.58
C LEU A 93 8.19 4.04 11.37
N ILE A 94 6.98 4.13 10.81
CA ILE A 94 5.81 4.66 11.49
C ILE A 94 4.87 3.49 11.74
N ARG A 95 4.68 3.19 13.03
CA ARG A 95 3.90 2.02 13.42
C ARG A 95 2.49 2.08 12.82
N TYR A 96 2.16 1.04 12.06
CA TYR A 96 0.87 0.85 11.38
C TYR A 96 0.58 1.74 10.18
N ILE A 97 1.63 2.39 9.64
CA ILE A 97 1.54 3.21 8.43
C ILE A 97 2.72 2.83 7.52
N PRO A 98 2.48 2.14 6.40
CA PRO A 98 3.53 1.72 5.46
C PRO A 98 3.96 2.90 4.59
N ALA A 99 4.57 3.90 5.23
CA ALA A 99 4.94 5.16 4.63
C ALA A 99 6.45 5.43 4.72
N GLN A 100 6.96 6.14 3.71
CA GLN A 100 8.36 6.54 3.58
C GLN A 100 8.46 8.06 3.45
N LEU A 101 9.40 8.64 4.19
CA LEU A 101 9.61 10.10 4.22
C LEU A 101 10.19 10.57 2.89
N VAL A 102 9.57 11.58 2.30
CA VAL A 102 10.03 12.22 1.07
C VAL A 102 10.70 13.55 1.36
N LYS A 103 10.01 14.41 2.12
CA LYS A 103 10.51 15.73 2.51
C LYS A 103 10.20 15.97 3.99
N PRO A 104 11.19 16.31 4.83
CA PRO A 104 10.92 16.71 6.20
C PRO A 104 10.08 17.99 6.23
N GLY A 105 9.25 18.12 7.25
CA GLY A 105 8.47 19.34 7.47
C GLY A 105 9.37 20.51 7.85
N GLU A 106 9.02 21.71 7.40
CA GLU A 106 9.60 22.96 7.88
C GLU A 106 8.72 23.50 9.02
N GLY A 107 9.30 24.10 10.06
CA GLY A 107 8.55 24.82 11.10
C GLY A 107 7.57 24.00 11.95
N GLY A 108 7.72 22.68 12.05
CA GLY A 108 6.84 21.82 12.85
C GLY A 108 5.56 21.35 12.15
N HIS A 109 5.37 21.66 10.87
CA HIS A 109 4.16 21.32 10.11
C HIS A 109 4.04 19.85 9.66
N GLY A 110 4.86 18.93 10.18
CA GLY A 110 4.85 17.51 9.78
C GLY A 110 5.54 17.24 8.44
N GLY A 111 5.98 16.00 8.25
CA GLY A 111 6.70 15.60 7.04
C GLY A 111 5.75 15.23 5.89
N ARG A 112 6.26 15.29 4.65
CA ARG A 112 5.60 14.73 3.47
C ARG A 112 6.11 13.33 3.18
N TYR A 113 5.17 12.42 2.94
CA TYR A 113 5.38 11.00 2.79
C TYR A 113 4.72 10.46 1.53
N MET A 114 5.18 9.28 1.10
CA MET A 114 4.42 8.38 0.25
C MET A 114 4.05 7.15 1.07
N SER A 115 2.93 6.51 0.75
CA SER A 115 2.48 5.29 1.42
C SER A 115 2.05 4.24 0.41
N MET A 116 2.28 2.96 0.72
CA MET A 116 1.75 1.83 -0.01
C MET A 116 1.17 0.82 0.98
N SER A 117 -0.14 0.86 1.16
CA SER A 117 -0.85 -0.15 1.94
C SER A 117 -1.19 -1.34 1.04
N VAL A 118 -0.85 -2.55 1.49
CA VAL A 118 -1.08 -3.78 0.75
C VAL A 118 -1.80 -4.78 1.63
N ALA A 119 -2.83 -5.41 1.08
CA ALA A 119 -3.56 -6.51 1.67
C ALA A 119 -3.48 -7.73 0.76
N VAL A 120 -3.29 -8.91 1.34
CA VAL A 120 -3.21 -10.18 0.62
C VAL A 120 -4.17 -11.17 1.24
N HIS A 121 -5.02 -11.77 0.41
CA HIS A 121 -6.00 -12.74 0.84
C HIS A 121 -5.29 -13.96 1.47
N ARG A 122 -5.76 -14.39 2.65
CA ARG A 122 -5.16 -15.49 3.45
C ARG A 122 -5.06 -16.80 2.67
N ARG A 123 -5.95 -17.04 1.71
CA ARG A 123 -5.88 -18.18 0.75
C ARG A 123 -4.56 -18.26 -0.03
N HIS A 124 -3.81 -17.16 -0.12
CA HIS A 124 -2.51 -17.08 -0.79
C HIS A 124 -1.32 -16.93 0.15
N VAL A 125 -1.51 -17.06 1.46
CA VAL A 125 -0.45 -16.88 2.44
C VAL A 125 -0.14 -18.21 3.13
N ARG A 126 1.15 -18.50 3.32
CA ARG A 126 1.58 -19.64 4.14
C ARG A 126 1.37 -19.30 5.62
N CYS A 127 0.48 -20.03 6.30
CA CYS A 127 0.51 -20.06 7.76
C CYS A 127 1.81 -20.72 8.20
N ARG A 128 2.57 -20.07 9.07
CA ARG A 128 3.69 -20.71 9.76
C ARG A 128 3.11 -21.37 11.01
N ASP A 129 3.31 -22.68 11.16
CA ASP A 129 2.86 -23.45 12.33
C ASP A 129 3.62 -23.11 13.63
N ASP A 130 4.54 -22.14 13.58
CA ASP A 130 5.30 -21.73 14.75
C ASP A 130 4.44 -20.89 15.69
N VAL A 131 4.58 -21.19 16.99
CA VAL A 131 3.93 -20.63 18.19
C VAL A 131 3.91 -19.07 18.26
N ASN A 132 4.55 -18.38 17.32
CA ASN A 132 4.58 -16.92 17.16
C ASN A 132 3.77 -16.35 15.98
N GLY A 133 3.02 -17.17 15.23
CA GLY A 133 1.93 -16.72 14.34
C GLY A 133 2.30 -15.69 13.26
N GLY A 134 3.55 -15.71 12.77
CA GLY A 134 4.01 -14.77 11.74
C GLY A 134 3.66 -15.24 10.33
N PHE A 135 3.05 -14.37 9.52
CA PHE A 135 2.82 -14.60 8.09
C PHE A 135 4.00 -14.10 7.27
N GLU A 136 4.57 -14.93 6.39
CA GLU A 136 5.69 -14.56 5.50
C GLU A 136 5.23 -13.91 4.18
N CYS A 137 4.22 -13.04 4.23
CA CYS A 137 3.69 -12.41 3.02
C CYS A 137 4.48 -11.17 2.58
N PHE A 138 5.10 -10.48 3.54
CA PHE A 138 5.85 -9.24 3.32
C PHE A 138 7.28 -9.43 3.82
N PRO A 139 8.19 -9.99 2.99
CA PRO A 139 9.56 -10.32 3.41
C PRO A 139 10.39 -9.07 3.74
N THR A 140 10.04 -7.93 3.13
CA THR A 140 10.69 -6.64 3.36
C THR A 140 9.64 -5.54 3.54
N PRO A 141 9.92 -4.53 4.38
CA PRO A 141 9.09 -3.33 4.42
C PRO A 141 9.06 -2.63 3.07
N VAL A 142 8.04 -1.79 2.85
CA VAL A 142 7.97 -0.96 1.65
C VAL A 142 9.21 -0.05 1.54
N MET A 143 9.81 -0.02 0.35
CA MET A 143 11.00 0.76 0.06
C MET A 143 10.66 1.97 -0.81
N LEU A 144 11.43 3.05 -0.68
CA LEU A 144 11.30 4.26 -1.49
C LEU A 144 12.62 4.57 -2.19
N SER A 145 12.56 4.74 -3.51
CA SER A 145 13.65 5.29 -4.32
C SER A 145 13.24 6.66 -4.85
N CYS A 146 13.96 7.70 -4.45
CA CYS A 146 13.71 9.09 -4.86
C CYS A 146 14.87 9.62 -5.70
N LYS A 147 14.56 10.34 -6.79
CA LYS A 147 15.58 11.17 -7.44
C LYS A 147 15.78 12.42 -6.59
N SER A 148 17.02 12.61 -6.14
CA SER A 148 17.54 13.61 -5.18
C SER A 148 16.72 14.91 -5.02
N PRO A 149 16.53 15.40 -3.77
CA PRO A 149 15.88 16.67 -3.47
C PRO A 149 16.66 17.92 -3.93
N ARG A 150 17.96 17.81 -4.28
CA ARG A 150 18.79 18.99 -4.59
C ARG A 150 18.34 19.82 -5.80
N LYS A 151 17.59 19.24 -6.74
CA LYS A 151 17.00 19.98 -7.88
C LYS A 151 15.55 20.44 -7.63
N ASN A 152 14.90 19.95 -6.57
CA ASN A 152 13.46 20.10 -6.35
C ASN A 152 13.11 20.76 -5.00
N VAL A 153 14.06 21.38 -4.28
CA VAL A 153 13.76 22.11 -3.02
C VAL A 153 12.65 23.16 -3.23
N LEU A 154 12.57 23.72 -4.44
CA LEU A 154 11.59 24.74 -4.85
C LEU A 154 10.46 24.19 -5.73
N GLN A 155 10.51 22.93 -6.18
CA GLN A 155 9.46 22.36 -7.02
C GLN A 155 8.45 21.58 -6.16
N PRO A 156 7.14 21.81 -6.33
CA PRO A 156 6.11 21.18 -5.51
C PRO A 156 6.01 19.67 -5.74
N SER A 157 6.59 19.16 -6.84
CA SER A 157 6.57 17.75 -7.22
C SER A 157 7.93 17.07 -7.00
N PHE A 158 7.90 15.96 -6.28
CA PHE A 158 9.03 15.06 -6.14
C PHE A 158 8.83 13.85 -7.05
N LYS A 159 9.93 13.24 -7.51
CA LYS A 159 9.88 12.00 -8.30
C LYS A 159 10.35 10.83 -7.46
N GLY A 160 9.47 9.87 -7.24
CA GLY A 160 9.71 8.74 -6.35
C GLY A 160 9.02 7.47 -6.82
N ILE A 161 9.64 6.34 -6.56
CA ILE A 161 9.09 5.00 -6.79
C ILE A 161 9.08 4.27 -5.45
N MET A 162 7.90 3.86 -5.00
CA MET A 162 7.75 2.91 -3.91
C MET A 162 7.68 1.49 -4.46
N ALA A 163 8.29 0.56 -3.73
CA ALA A 163 8.29 -0.85 -4.06
C ALA A 163 7.91 -1.70 -2.83
N GLN A 164 7.01 -2.66 -3.03
CA GLN A 164 6.68 -3.69 -2.05
C GLN A 164 6.77 -5.06 -2.73
N VAL A 165 7.61 -5.94 -2.17
CA VAL A 165 7.64 -7.35 -2.54
C VAL A 165 6.56 -8.09 -1.76
N VAL A 166 5.82 -8.96 -2.43
CA VAL A 166 4.75 -9.78 -1.85
C VAL A 166 4.99 -11.24 -2.22
N HIS A 167 5.04 -12.10 -1.22
CA HIS A 167 5.13 -13.55 -1.41
C HIS A 167 3.73 -14.16 -1.34
N LEU A 168 3.40 -14.91 -2.40
CA LEU A 168 2.11 -15.56 -2.58
C LEU A 168 2.32 -17.07 -2.79
N ARG A 169 1.36 -17.85 -2.32
CA ARG A 169 1.29 -19.28 -2.58
C ARG A 169 -0.01 -19.64 -3.27
N SER A 170 0.09 -20.46 -4.31
CA SER A 170 -1.01 -21.21 -4.90
C SER A 170 -0.74 -22.70 -4.69
N GLU A 171 -1.74 -23.56 -4.83
CA GLU A 171 -1.69 -25.00 -4.47
C GLU A 171 -0.44 -25.74 -4.97
N HIS A 172 0.14 -25.31 -6.08
CA HIS A 172 1.32 -25.93 -6.67
C HIS A 172 2.50 -24.99 -6.91
N ARG A 173 2.43 -23.71 -6.51
CA ARG A 173 3.45 -22.70 -6.85
C ARG A 173 3.62 -21.64 -5.78
N GLU A 174 4.86 -21.25 -5.57
CA GLU A 174 5.22 -20.01 -4.88
C GLU A 174 5.46 -18.93 -5.93
N MET A 175 4.98 -17.72 -5.66
CA MET A 175 5.07 -16.58 -6.56
C MET A 175 5.55 -15.37 -5.79
N GLU A 176 6.42 -14.59 -6.42
CA GLU A 176 6.85 -13.29 -5.92
C GLU A 176 6.25 -12.20 -6.82
N LEU A 177 5.50 -11.28 -6.20
CA LEU A 177 4.92 -10.13 -6.86
C LEU A 177 5.65 -8.86 -6.40
N LEU A 178 6.18 -8.11 -7.36
CA LEU A 178 6.74 -6.78 -7.12
C LEU A 178 5.70 -5.71 -7.44
N LEU A 179 5.18 -5.05 -6.41
CA LEU A 179 4.26 -3.92 -6.53
C LEU A 179 5.05 -2.62 -6.61
N LEU A 180 4.77 -1.81 -7.63
CA LEU A 180 5.41 -0.52 -7.86
C LEU A 180 4.38 0.61 -7.88
N GLY A 181 4.59 1.61 -7.03
CA GLY A 181 3.83 2.85 -7.00
C GLY A 181 4.74 4.00 -7.39
N ALA A 182 4.44 4.71 -8.48
CA ALA A 182 5.32 5.74 -8.99
C ALA A 182 4.63 7.12 -8.94
N ASN A 183 5.31 8.08 -8.31
CA ASN A 183 5.02 9.50 -8.48
C ASN A 183 6.01 10.06 -9.52
N LEU A 184 5.57 10.13 -10.77
CA LEU A 184 6.44 10.59 -11.87
C LEU A 184 6.16 12.02 -12.30
N ASP A 185 5.27 12.72 -11.59
CA ASP A 185 4.70 14.03 -11.91
C ASP A 185 5.54 14.79 -12.96
N THR A 186 5.07 14.70 -14.21
CA THR A 186 5.69 15.31 -15.38
C THR A 186 4.91 16.59 -15.65
N GLN A 187 5.15 17.63 -14.87
CA GLN A 187 4.93 18.97 -15.40
C GLN A 187 5.92 19.23 -16.53
#